data_AF-A0A9D7IIR3-F1
#
_entry.id   AF-A0A9D7IIR3-F1
#
_cell.length_a   1.000
_cell.length_b   1.000
_cell.length_c   1.000
_cell.angle_alpha   90.00
_cell.angle_beta   90.00
_cell.angle_gamma   90.00
#
_symmetry.space_group_name_H-M   'P 1'
#
loop_
_entity.id
_entity.type
_entity.pdbx_description
1 polymer ?
#
loop_
_entity_poly.entity_id
_entity_poly.type
_entity_poly.pdbx_seq_one_letter_code
_entity_poly.pdbx_strand_id
1 'polypeptide(L)'
;MLVELSSDSSLTEKFLLEDNCRILSLKAVSDLQKYLTEQKDWIHNFGLTDQEGKVIGKMFGVLVVINSMNEIGYISAFSGKLAVGNHHSNFVPPVFDGLSEESFVNTGMMHLKEINKELERLENDKVQDHASEIQFLKAERKDHSILLQNEIFEQYHFLNKYGVEKA
;
A
#
# COMPACT_ATOMS: atom_id res chain seq x y z
N MET A 1 12.16 -17.76 15.86
CA MET A 1 12.38 -18.60 14.67
C MET A 1 12.74 -17.66 13.53
N LEU A 2 14.05 -17.49 13.29
CA LEU A 2 14.54 -16.71 12.16
C LEU A 2 14.26 -17.55 10.90
N VAL A 3 13.48 -16.99 9.96
CA VAL A 3 13.30 -17.59 8.65
C VAL A 3 14.57 -17.28 7.86
N GLU A 4 15.41 -18.29 7.66
CA GLU A 4 16.48 -18.22 6.65
C GLU A 4 15.82 -18.13 5.28
N LEU A 5 15.99 -17.00 4.61
CA LEU A 5 15.58 -16.82 3.22
C LEU A 5 16.45 -17.73 2.35
N SER A 6 15.83 -18.67 1.64
CA SER A 6 16.52 -19.57 0.73
C SER A 6 17.28 -18.77 -0.35
N SER A 7 18.54 -19.13 -0.57
CA SER A 7 19.49 -18.51 -1.49
C SER A 7 19.20 -18.83 -2.96
N ASP A 8 18.02 -18.47 -3.47
CA ASP A 8 17.82 -18.38 -4.91
C ASP A 8 18.39 -17.04 -5.40
N SER A 9 19.69 -17.05 -5.72
CA SER A 9 20.47 -15.85 -6.08
C SER A 9 20.09 -15.25 -7.43
N SER A 10 19.23 -15.91 -8.21
CA SER A 10 18.88 -15.50 -9.57
C SER A 10 17.98 -14.26 -9.63
N LEU A 11 17.15 -14.04 -8.59
CA LEU A 11 16.28 -12.87 -8.48
C LEU A 11 17.02 -11.64 -7.92
N THR A 12 18.02 -11.86 -7.06
CA THR A 12 18.73 -10.78 -6.36
C THR A 12 19.64 -9.98 -7.28
N GLU A 13 20.27 -10.61 -8.29
CA GLU A 13 21.21 -9.94 -9.21
C GLU A 13 20.57 -8.81 -10.03
N LYS A 14 19.29 -8.93 -10.41
CA LYS A 14 18.56 -7.89 -11.17
C LYS A 14 18.25 -6.62 -10.36
N PHE A 15 18.36 -6.69 -9.04
CA PHE A 15 18.08 -5.58 -8.12
C PHE A 15 19.31 -5.16 -7.32
N LEU A 16 20.51 -5.60 -7.72
CA LEU A 16 21.76 -5.12 -7.13
C LEU A 16 21.92 -3.64 -7.47
N LEU A 17 21.62 -2.79 -6.48
CA LEU A 17 22.01 -1.40 -6.49
C LEU A 17 23.54 -1.33 -6.51
N GLU A 18 24.10 -0.50 -7.39
CA GLU A 18 25.52 -0.13 -7.33
C GLU A 18 25.87 0.30 -5.90
N ASP A 19 27.11 0.04 -5.46
CA ASP A 19 27.51 0.26 -4.05
C ASP A 19 27.18 1.67 -3.54
N ASN A 20 27.33 2.69 -4.40
CA ASN A 20 26.99 4.07 -4.08
C ASN A 20 25.47 4.28 -3.90
N CYS A 21 24.65 3.71 -4.79
CA CYS A 21 23.19 3.77 -4.68
C CYS A 21 22.69 3.03 -3.42
N ARG A 22 23.31 1.90 -3.06
CA ARG A 22 22.99 1.17 -1.82
C ARG A 22 23.29 2.02 -0.59
N ILE A 23 24.45 2.66 -0.51
CA ILE A 23 24.83 3.50 0.64
C ILE A 23 23.85 4.67 0.82
N LEU A 24 23.51 5.36 -0.27
CA LEU A 24 22.57 6.48 -0.23
C LEU A 24 21.16 6.03 0.19
N SER A 25 20.72 4.86 -0.29
CA SER A 25 19.41 4.30 0.06
C SER A 25 19.35 3.94 1.55
N LEU A 26 20.40 3.31 2.10
CA LEU A 26 20.49 2.98 3.52
C LEU A 26 20.49 4.25 4.40
N LYS A 27 21.18 5.31 3.96
CA LYS A 27 21.15 6.59 4.67
C LYS A 27 19.75 7.21 4.68
N ALA A 28 19.09 7.26 3.53
CA ALA A 28 17.71 7.76 3.42
C ALA A 28 16.72 6.96 4.29
N VAL A 29 16.88 5.63 4.34
CA VAL A 29 16.09 4.76 5.25
C VAL A 29 16.36 5.13 6.70
N SER A 30 17.61 5.30 7.11
CA SER A 30 17.96 5.68 8.48
C SER A 30 17.40 7.05 8.86
N ASP A 31 17.45 8.03 7.95
CA ASP A 31 16.89 9.36 8.17
C ASP A 31 15.36 9.30 8.34
N LEU A 32 14.68 8.50 7.52
CA LEU A 32 13.24 8.27 7.66
C LEU A 32 12.89 7.56 8.96
N GLN A 33 13.64 6.52 9.35
CA GLN A 33 13.42 5.82 10.62
C GLN A 33 13.57 6.78 11.81
N LYS A 34 14.59 7.64 11.79
CA LYS A 34 14.79 8.66 12.81
C LYS A 34 13.60 9.63 12.86
N TYR A 35 13.16 10.15 11.72
CA TYR A 35 11.97 11.00 11.65
C TYR A 35 10.74 10.29 12.25
N LEU A 36 10.48 9.04 11.87
CA LEU A 36 9.34 8.26 12.38
C LEU A 36 9.36 8.10 13.91
N THR A 37 10.54 8.04 14.51
CA THR A 37 10.71 7.93 15.97
C THR A 37 10.64 9.26 16.72
N GLU A 38 10.99 10.38 16.07
CA GLU A 38 11.12 11.69 16.72
C GLU A 38 9.90 12.61 16.48
N GLN A 39 9.19 12.44 15.36
CA GLN A 39 8.02 13.24 15.01
C GLN A 39 6.89 13.07 16.03
N LYS A 40 6.08 14.10 16.20
CA LYS A 40 4.94 14.14 17.15
C LYS A 40 3.63 14.58 16.50
N ASP A 41 3.63 14.74 15.19
CA ASP A 41 2.51 15.28 14.42
C ASP A 41 1.34 14.29 14.37
N TRP A 42 1.65 12.99 14.42
CA TRP A 42 0.66 11.93 14.44
C TRP A 42 1.08 10.77 15.33
N ILE A 43 0.09 10.06 15.85
CA ILE A 43 0.26 8.89 16.72
C ILE A 43 -0.27 7.68 15.98
N HIS A 44 0.56 6.63 15.88
CA HIS A 44 0.18 5.37 15.25
C HIS A 44 0.78 4.19 16.01
N ASN A 45 -0.05 3.22 16.36
CA ASN A 45 0.39 2.01 17.06
C ASN A 45 0.98 1.01 16.06
N PHE A 46 2.30 1.09 15.86
CA PHE A 46 3.05 0.14 15.03
C PHE A 46 3.33 -1.21 15.71
N GLY A 47 2.98 -1.38 17.00
CA GLY A 47 3.32 -2.58 17.77
C GLY A 47 4.78 -2.66 18.22
N LEU A 48 5.48 -1.51 18.28
CA LEU A 48 6.87 -1.42 18.74
C LEU A 48 6.98 -1.11 20.24
N THR A 49 5.88 -0.72 20.87
CA THR A 49 5.77 -0.35 22.29
C THR A 49 4.43 -0.82 22.84
N ASP A 50 4.27 -0.78 24.16
CA ASP A 50 3.02 -1.15 24.87
C ASP A 50 1.91 -0.08 24.74
N GLN A 51 1.77 0.52 23.57
CA GLN A 51 0.75 1.52 23.30
C GLN A 51 -0.64 0.86 23.25
N GLU A 52 -1.64 1.49 23.87
CA GLU A 52 -3.04 1.06 23.76
C GLU A 52 -3.58 1.20 22.32
N GLY A 53 -4.57 0.38 21.98
CA GLY A 53 -5.24 0.38 20.68
C GLY A 53 -4.80 -0.75 19.75
N LYS A 54 -5.37 -0.76 18.53
CA LYS A 54 -5.11 -1.82 17.54
C LYS A 54 -3.71 -1.66 16.94
N VAL A 55 -2.89 -2.70 17.04
CA VAL A 55 -1.59 -2.80 16.36
C VAL A 55 -1.80 -2.89 14.84
N ILE A 56 -1.18 -1.96 14.10
CA ILE A 56 -1.26 -1.93 12.63
C ILE A 56 0.13 -1.69 12.06
N GLY A 57 0.71 -2.70 11.43
CA GLY A 57 1.98 -2.57 10.71
C GLY A 57 1.87 -1.69 9.46
N LYS A 58 2.98 -1.05 9.07
CA LYS A 58 3.07 -0.20 7.86
C LYS A 58 4.37 -0.40 7.12
N MET A 59 4.27 -0.35 5.79
CA MET A 59 5.42 -0.31 4.90
C MET A 59 5.73 1.15 4.59
N PHE A 60 7.00 1.52 4.76
CA PHE A 60 7.54 2.81 4.39
C PHE A 60 8.58 2.60 3.29
N GLY A 61 8.64 3.52 2.34
CA GLY A 61 9.57 3.49 1.22
C GLY A 61 10.30 4.80 1.06
N VAL A 62 11.53 4.73 0.57
CA VAL A 62 12.31 5.89 0.12
C VAL A 62 12.69 5.72 -1.34
N LEU A 63 12.75 6.84 -2.06
CA LEU A 63 13.30 6.93 -3.40
C LEU A 63 14.41 7.97 -3.40
N VAL A 64 15.67 7.54 -3.57
CA VAL A 64 16.80 8.47 -3.72
C VAL A 64 16.72 9.12 -5.10
N VAL A 65 16.78 10.44 -5.14
CA VAL A 65 16.62 11.24 -6.36
C VAL A 65 17.73 12.27 -6.49
N ILE A 66 17.99 12.68 -7.72
CA ILE A 66 18.81 13.85 -8.04
C ILE A 66 17.86 14.88 -8.63
N ASN A 67 17.84 16.09 -8.06
CA ASN A 67 16.98 17.17 -8.57
C ASN A 67 17.60 17.87 -9.79
N SER A 68 16.87 18.82 -10.39
CA SER A 68 17.35 19.58 -11.56
C SER A 68 18.59 20.43 -11.30
N MET A 69 18.92 20.68 -10.02
CA MET A 69 20.14 21.38 -9.59
C MET A 69 21.30 20.42 -9.32
N ASN A 70 21.14 19.13 -9.65
CA ASN A 70 22.12 18.06 -9.44
C ASN A 70 22.41 17.77 -7.96
N GLU A 71 21.46 18.09 -7.07
CA GLU A 71 21.54 17.79 -5.64
C GLU A 71 20.90 16.43 -5.34
N ILE A 72 21.55 15.65 -4.48
CA ILE A 72 21.05 14.35 -4.03
C ILE A 72 20.09 14.56 -2.85
N GLY A 73 18.92 13.94 -2.93
CA GLY A 73 17.94 13.88 -1.85
C GLY A 73 17.17 12.57 -1.87
N TYR A 74 16.11 12.49 -1.07
CA TYR A 74 15.17 11.38 -1.13
C TYR A 74 13.73 11.83 -0.94
N ILE A 75 12.83 11.05 -1.51
CA ILE A 75 11.39 11.16 -1.35
C ILE A 75 10.95 10.02 -0.44
N SER A 76 9.97 10.24 0.45
CA SER A 76 9.43 9.20 1.32
C SER A 76 7.94 8.96 1.08
N ALA A 77 7.49 7.72 1.25
CA ALA A 77 6.11 7.30 1.08
C ALA A 77 5.71 6.21 2.09
N PHE A 78 4.42 6.03 2.31
CA PHE A 78 3.87 4.96 3.14
C PHE A 78 2.69 4.26 2.46
N SER A 79 2.42 3.01 2.87
CA SER A 79 1.31 2.21 2.33
C SER A 79 -0.04 2.56 2.96
N GLY A 80 -1.03 2.93 2.14
CA GLY A 80 -2.41 3.18 2.54
C GLY A 80 -2.59 4.42 3.42
N LYS A 81 -3.46 4.37 4.43
CA LYS A 81 -3.66 5.46 5.41
C LYS A 81 -2.65 5.39 6.56
N LEU A 82 -2.19 6.54 7.06
CA LEU A 82 -1.36 6.64 8.25
C LEU A 82 -2.10 7.46 9.32
N ALA A 83 -2.27 6.88 10.52
CA ALA A 83 -3.15 7.44 11.55
C ALA A 83 -4.55 7.79 10.98
N VAL A 84 -4.95 9.06 11.04
CA VAL A 84 -6.29 9.55 10.64
C VAL A 84 -6.31 10.16 9.22
N GLY A 85 -5.16 10.25 8.53
CA GLY A 85 -5.04 11.03 7.30
C GLY A 85 -4.14 10.43 6.22
N ASN A 86 -4.28 10.98 5.02
CA ASN A 86 -3.46 10.66 3.84
C ASN A 86 -2.34 11.68 3.62
N HIS A 87 -2.43 12.83 4.27
CA HIS A 87 -1.51 13.94 4.09
C HIS A 87 -0.68 14.11 5.36
N HIS A 88 0.62 13.83 5.25
CA HIS A 88 1.58 13.99 6.33
C HIS A 88 2.80 14.72 5.76
N SER A 89 3.34 15.65 6.54
CA SER A 89 4.57 16.38 6.17
C SER A 89 5.70 15.38 5.89
N ASN A 90 6.60 15.72 4.96
CA ASN A 90 7.74 14.88 4.51
C ASN A 90 7.39 13.62 3.69
N PHE A 91 6.11 13.30 3.51
CA PHE A 91 5.67 12.23 2.62
C PHE A 91 5.11 12.78 1.31
N VAL A 92 5.17 11.97 0.26
CA VAL A 92 4.49 12.28 -1.00
C VAL A 92 3.01 12.50 -0.75
N PRO A 93 2.39 13.52 -1.40
CA PRO A 93 0.96 13.68 -1.34
C PRO A 93 0.27 12.47 -1.97
N PRO A 94 -0.95 12.11 -1.53
CA PRO A 94 -1.72 11.08 -2.19
C PRO A 94 -1.96 11.49 -3.65
N VAL A 95 -1.66 10.58 -4.59
CA VAL A 95 -1.90 10.79 -6.03
C VAL A 95 -3.40 10.86 -6.33
N PHE A 96 -4.22 10.22 -5.49
CA PHE A 96 -5.68 10.22 -5.55
C PHE A 96 -6.21 10.22 -4.11
N ASP A 97 -7.04 11.19 -3.74
CA ASP A 97 -7.76 11.17 -2.46
C ASP A 97 -9.08 10.40 -2.60
N GLY A 98 -8.97 9.14 -3.03
CA GLY A 98 -10.08 8.20 -3.15
C GLY A 98 -10.69 7.77 -1.83
N LEU A 99 -10.43 8.51 -0.76
CA LEU A 99 -10.74 8.16 0.62
C LEU A 99 -11.65 9.18 1.28
N SER A 100 -12.14 10.19 0.55
CA SER A 100 -13.38 10.88 0.92
C SER A 100 -14.48 9.83 1.09
N GLU A 101 -15.27 9.94 2.17
CA GLU A 101 -16.24 8.90 2.57
C GLU A 101 -17.25 8.54 1.46
N GLU A 102 -17.41 9.41 0.45
CA GLU A 102 -18.30 9.24 -0.71
C GLU A 102 -17.61 8.77 -2.01
N SER A 103 -16.34 8.34 -1.97
CA SER A 103 -15.66 7.87 -3.18
C SER A 103 -16.25 6.55 -3.70
N PHE A 104 -16.28 6.38 -5.02
CA PHE A 104 -16.67 5.11 -5.65
C PHE A 104 -15.80 3.94 -5.16
N VAL A 105 -14.55 4.22 -4.78
CA VAL A 105 -13.62 3.22 -4.21
C VAL A 105 -14.12 2.70 -2.87
N ASN A 106 -14.57 3.57 -1.98
CA ASN A 106 -15.11 3.17 -0.68
C ASN A 106 -16.38 2.34 -0.86
N THR A 107 -17.30 2.79 -1.72
CA THR A 107 -18.53 2.06 -2.04
C THR A 107 -18.22 0.69 -2.65
N GLY A 108 -17.30 0.63 -3.62
CA GLY A 108 -16.87 -0.61 -4.25
C GLY A 108 -16.23 -1.59 -3.26
N MET A 109 -15.40 -1.09 -2.34
CA MET A 109 -14.77 -1.90 -1.29
C MET A 109 -15.76 -2.39 -0.23
N MET A 110 -16.77 -1.58 0.11
CA MET A 110 -17.86 -2.01 1.01
C MET A 110 -18.64 -3.17 0.40
N HIS A 111 -18.96 -3.11 -0.89
CA HIS A 111 -19.64 -4.19 -1.58
C HIS A 111 -18.81 -5.48 -1.60
N LEU A 112 -17.50 -5.41 -1.88
CA LEU A 112 -16.59 -6.57 -1.76
C LEU A 112 -16.60 -7.17 -0.34
N LYS A 113 -16.68 -6.33 0.69
CA LYS A 113 -16.73 -6.78 2.08
C LYS A 113 -18.04 -7.51 2.39
N GLU A 114 -19.16 -7.06 1.84
CA GLU A 114 -20.46 -7.73 1.97
C GLU A 114 -20.44 -9.11 1.30
N ILE A 115 -19.92 -9.21 0.08
CA ILE A 115 -19.78 -10.50 -0.62
C ILE A 115 -18.88 -11.45 0.17
N ASN A 116 -17.74 -10.98 0.70
CA ASN A 116 -16.86 -11.81 1.53
C ASN A 116 -17.57 -12.31 2.80
N LYS A 117 -18.35 -11.45 3.46
CA LYS A 117 -19.11 -11.84 4.66
C LYS A 117 -20.14 -12.92 4.35
N GLU A 118 -20.79 -12.83 3.19
CA GLU A 118 -21.77 -13.83 2.76
C GLU A 118 -21.10 -15.15 2.36
N LEU A 119 -19.97 -15.08 1.64
CA LEU A 119 -19.15 -16.26 1.37
C LEU A 119 -18.71 -16.96 2.65
N GLU A 120 -18.21 -16.20 3.64
CA GLU A 120 -17.84 -16.75 4.95
C GLU A 120 -19.04 -17.40 5.65
N ARG A 121 -20.24 -16.82 5.53
CA ARG A 121 -21.47 -17.38 6.11
C ARG A 121 -21.84 -18.72 5.45
N LEU A 122 -21.85 -18.77 4.12
CA LEU A 122 -22.24 -19.95 3.34
C LEU A 122 -21.20 -21.07 3.45
N GLU A 123 -19.91 -20.75 3.43
CA GLU A 123 -18.82 -21.75 3.57
C GLU A 123 -18.79 -22.38 4.98
N ASN A 124 -19.31 -21.68 5.99
CA ASN A 124 -19.41 -22.18 7.37
C ASN A 124 -20.73 -22.87 7.69
N ASP A 125 -21.75 -22.77 6.82
CA ASP A 125 -23.00 -23.48 6.97
C ASP A 125 -22.84 -24.94 6.51
N LYS A 126 -22.83 -25.87 7.47
CA LYS A 126 -22.66 -27.31 7.23
C LYS A 126 -23.97 -28.05 6.98
N VAL A 127 -25.10 -27.35 7.04
CA VAL A 127 -26.44 -27.97 7.01
C VAL A 127 -27.02 -27.99 5.60
N GLN A 128 -26.68 -27.02 4.77
CA GLN A 128 -27.14 -26.90 3.38
C GLN A 128 -25.98 -26.95 2.38
N ASP A 129 -26.24 -27.45 1.18
CA ASP A 129 -25.29 -27.40 0.07
C ASP A 129 -25.43 -26.06 -0.68
N HIS A 130 -24.43 -25.20 -0.50
CA HIS A 130 -24.37 -23.86 -1.08
C HIS A 130 -23.41 -23.75 -2.27
N ALA A 131 -22.96 -24.87 -2.84
CA ALA A 131 -21.87 -24.88 -3.82
C ALA A 131 -22.11 -23.95 -5.03
N SER A 132 -23.33 -23.92 -5.55
CA SER A 132 -23.69 -23.07 -6.70
C SER A 132 -23.71 -21.58 -6.34
N GLU A 133 -24.20 -21.23 -5.16
CA GLU A 133 -24.26 -19.86 -4.67
C GLU A 133 -22.86 -19.32 -4.35
N ILE A 134 -22.02 -20.14 -3.71
CA ILE A 134 -20.60 -19.83 -3.47
C ILE A 134 -19.86 -19.60 -4.79
N GLN A 135 -20.11 -20.42 -5.81
CA GLN A 135 -19.49 -20.24 -7.13
C GLN A 135 -19.93 -18.92 -7.78
N PHE A 136 -21.22 -18.59 -7.70
CA PHE A 136 -21.77 -17.34 -8.20
C PHE A 136 -21.13 -16.13 -7.51
N LEU A 137 -21.12 -16.10 -6.17
CA LEU A 137 -20.54 -15.01 -5.38
C LEU A 137 -19.04 -14.84 -5.62
N LYS A 138 -18.29 -15.94 -5.84
CA LYS A 138 -16.87 -15.88 -6.22
C LYS A 138 -16.66 -15.24 -7.58
N ALA A 139 -17.54 -15.52 -8.56
CA ALA A 139 -17.49 -14.90 -9.88
C ALA A 139 -17.85 -13.42 -9.80
N GLU A 140 -18.95 -13.06 -9.13
CA GLU A 140 -19.39 -11.68 -8.91
C GLU A 140 -18.29 -10.85 -8.22
N ARG A 141 -17.73 -11.35 -7.13
CA ARG A 141 -16.62 -10.70 -6.42
C ARG A 141 -15.42 -10.44 -7.33
N LYS A 142 -15.07 -11.41 -8.17
CA LYS A 142 -13.95 -11.28 -9.11
C LYS A 142 -14.24 -10.19 -10.14
N ASP A 143 -15.41 -10.23 -10.75
CA ASP A 143 -15.80 -9.28 -11.80
C ASP A 143 -15.90 -7.86 -11.24
N HIS A 144 -16.53 -7.69 -10.07
CA HIS A 144 -16.59 -6.41 -9.38
C HIS A 144 -15.21 -5.89 -8.98
N SER A 145 -14.31 -6.75 -8.50
CA SER A 145 -12.93 -6.37 -8.18
C SER A 145 -12.14 -5.91 -9.42
N ILE A 146 -12.36 -6.54 -10.58
CA ILE A 146 -11.73 -6.15 -11.84
C ILE A 146 -12.27 -4.80 -12.30
N LEU A 147 -13.59 -4.63 -12.30
CA LEU A 147 -14.24 -3.37 -12.69
C LEU A 147 -13.77 -2.21 -11.81
N LEU A 148 -13.74 -2.42 -10.49
CA LEU A 148 -13.28 -1.41 -9.54
C LEU A 148 -11.81 -1.04 -9.77
N GLN A 149 -10.94 -2.00 -10.06
CA GLN A 149 -9.53 -1.72 -10.37
C GLN A 149 -9.37 -0.95 -11.68
N ASN A 150 -10.16 -1.27 -12.70
CA ASN A 150 -10.15 -0.53 -13.96
C ASN A 150 -10.63 0.91 -13.74
N GLU A 151 -11.72 1.11 -13.00
CA GLU A 151 -12.23 2.44 -12.69
C GLU A 151 -11.22 3.26 -11.87
N ILE A 152 -10.54 2.62 -10.91
CA ILE A 152 -9.39 3.24 -10.23
C ILE A 152 -8.34 3.64 -11.25
N PHE A 153 -7.92 2.76 -12.14
CA PHE A 153 -6.86 3.05 -13.10
C PHE A 153 -7.22 4.22 -14.04
N GLU A 154 -8.45 4.26 -14.55
CA GLU A 154 -8.95 5.35 -15.41
C GLU A 154 -8.95 6.72 -14.71
N GLN A 155 -9.17 6.75 -13.40
CA GLN A 155 -9.14 7.98 -12.61
C GLN A 155 -7.71 8.42 -12.26
N TYR A 156 -6.70 7.55 -12.45
CA TYR A 156 -5.30 7.89 -12.19
C TYR A 156 -4.62 8.42 -13.45
N HIS A 157 -4.54 9.74 -13.56
CA HIS A 157 -3.74 10.40 -14.60
C HIS A 157 -2.25 10.37 -14.23
N PHE A 158 -1.54 9.35 -14.73
CA PHE A 158 -0.09 9.28 -14.59
C PHE A 158 0.60 10.08 -15.68
N LEU A 159 1.28 11.16 -15.27
CA LEU A 159 2.21 11.89 -16.13
C LEU A 159 3.57 11.22 -16.11
N ASN A 160 4.16 11.00 -17.29
CA ASN A 160 5.56 10.61 -17.38
C ASN A 160 6.48 11.80 -17.03
N LYS A 161 7.81 11.58 -17.05
CA LYS A 161 8.80 12.63 -16.73
C LYS A 161 8.75 13.87 -17.65
N TYR A 162 8.01 13.81 -18.75
CA TYR A 162 7.80 14.91 -19.69
C TYR A 162 6.44 15.60 -19.50
N GLY A 163 5.66 15.22 -18.48
CA GLY A 163 4.32 15.77 -18.26
C GLY A 163 3.27 15.24 -19.22
N VAL A 164 3.52 14.09 -19.87
CA VAL A 164 2.59 13.49 -20.84
C VAL A 164 1.85 12.33 -20.19
N GLU A 165 0.52 12.32 -20.28
CA GLU A 165 -0.32 11.20 -19.86
C GLU A 165 -0.02 9.97 -20.70
N LYS A 166 0.03 8.80 -20.04
CA LYS A 166 0.16 7.54 -20.76
C LYS A 166 -1.20 7.23 -21.41
N ALA A 167 -1.25 7.35 -22.74
CA ALA A 167 -2.42 6.96 -23.55
C ALA A 167 -2.72 5.45 -23.44
#